data_AF-A0A2A4AKT6-F1
#
_entry.id   AF-A0A2A4AKT6-F1
#
_cell.length_a   1.000
_cell.length_b   1.000
_cell.length_c   1.000
_cell.angle_alpha   90.00
_cell.angle_beta   90.00
_cell.angle_gamma   90.00
#
_symmetry.space_group_name_H-M   'P 1'
#
loop_
_entity.id
_entity.type
_entity.pdbx_description
1 polymer ?
#
loop_
_entity_poly.entity_id
_entity_poly.type
_entity_poly.pdbx_seq_one_letter_code
_entity_poly.pdbx_strand_id
1 'polypeptide(L)'
;MVDWQAWRKHVNRTIDERGRWYGLGNADGEPLMTLPEPLGDGLAAPEQWMEASDIEFKMPAITPSGELHPAYQKLIGDALDHIDASGRVSVDDAEDFTLLAAWRGHDGEIIRRGGLVVNPNAEDPDNDGVPQTLTIPALNAADVWNTIFAVSWPAAWWSAKPYEKTSDESGLKYSRAWKMARVELAGQAMFTFKEGKAGFVIRRLAQESLDAMMMTQADPDGTRWVDDPYHVVEVPEVDSSPVISLEARDGTLWDTVAAQAKNAGVILGAKMWWPGDAPIHCWNQATSSMKPEQVDISPSQGAPQRTLGYRSFPHAMVVLTVKEVKNA
;
A
#
# COMPACT_ATOMS: atom_id res chain seq x y z
N MET A 1 -2.48 -13.54 15.87
CA MET A 1 -3.61 -12.59 15.75
C MET A 1 -3.31 -11.40 16.64
N VAL A 2 -3.31 -10.21 16.06
CA VAL A 2 -2.90 -8.97 16.72
C VAL A 2 -3.98 -8.46 17.67
N ASP A 3 -3.58 -8.02 18.87
CA ASP A 3 -4.47 -7.30 19.78
C ASP A 3 -4.54 -5.82 19.38
N TRP A 4 -5.43 -5.53 18.43
CA TRP A 4 -5.67 -4.18 17.92
C TRP A 4 -6.12 -3.19 19.01
N GLN A 5 -6.83 -3.66 20.03
CA GLN A 5 -7.31 -2.80 21.11
C GLN A 5 -6.15 -2.33 21.98
N ALA A 6 -5.25 -3.25 22.37
CA ALA A 6 -4.06 -2.91 23.15
C ALA A 6 -3.13 -1.98 22.37
N TRP A 7 -2.88 -2.28 21.08
CA TRP A 7 -2.06 -1.44 20.22
C TRP A 7 -2.63 -0.04 20.08
N ARG A 8 -3.92 0.10 19.80
CA ARG A 8 -4.56 1.43 19.70
C ARG A 8 -4.49 2.21 21.00
N LYS A 9 -4.68 1.57 22.15
CA LYS A 9 -4.54 2.24 23.46
C LYS A 9 -3.12 2.75 23.66
N HIS A 10 -2.12 1.94 23.33
CA HIS A 10 -0.71 2.30 23.44
C HIS A 10 -0.32 3.44 22.48
N VAL A 11 -0.70 3.34 21.21
CA VAL A 11 -0.44 4.37 20.20
C VAL A 11 -1.13 5.69 20.56
N ASN A 12 -2.41 5.66 20.94
CA ASN A 12 -3.12 6.88 21.38
C ASN A 12 -2.40 7.55 22.55
N ARG A 13 -2.05 6.79 23.59
CA ARG A 13 -1.32 7.34 24.74
C ARG A 13 0.00 7.96 24.31
N THR A 14 0.75 7.30 23.42
CA THR A 14 2.05 7.81 22.97
C THR A 14 1.90 9.10 22.16
N ILE A 15 0.88 9.17 21.29
CA ILE A 15 0.54 10.40 20.55
C ILE A 15 0.11 11.51 21.52
N ASP A 16 -0.70 11.20 22.53
CA ASP A 16 -1.14 12.21 23.50
C ASP A 16 0.02 12.74 24.37
N GLU A 17 1.01 11.88 24.67
CA GLU A 17 2.19 12.23 25.48
C GLU A 17 3.30 12.92 24.66
N ARG A 18 3.49 12.54 23.39
CA ARG A 18 4.66 12.93 22.57
C ARG A 18 4.29 13.65 21.27
N GLY A 19 3.01 13.78 20.96
CA GLY A 19 2.48 14.33 19.71
C GLY A 19 2.49 13.36 18.53
N ARG A 20 3.31 12.31 18.58
CA ARG A 20 3.52 11.34 17.50
C ARG A 20 3.90 9.97 18.02
N TRP A 21 3.73 8.95 17.18
CA TRP A 21 4.17 7.59 17.40
C TRP A 21 4.91 7.07 16.16
N TYR A 22 6.01 6.36 16.37
CA TYR A 22 6.74 5.65 15.33
C TYR A 22 6.75 4.17 15.67
N GLY A 23 6.63 3.31 14.66
CA GLY A 23 6.61 1.88 14.85
C GLY A 23 7.12 1.12 13.64
N LEU A 24 7.49 -0.13 13.90
CA LEU A 24 7.77 -1.13 12.87
C LEU A 24 6.59 -2.09 12.82
N GLY A 25 6.10 -2.38 11.63
CA GLY A 25 5.11 -3.41 11.34
C GLY A 25 5.66 -4.51 10.45
N ASN A 26 4.89 -5.59 10.29
CA ASN A 26 5.18 -6.64 9.30
C ASN A 26 4.77 -6.17 7.88
N ALA A 27 4.89 -7.07 6.90
CA ALA A 27 4.50 -6.85 5.50
C ALA A 27 3.05 -6.36 5.35
N ASP A 28 2.14 -6.84 6.20
CA ASP A 28 0.72 -6.48 6.17
C ASP A 28 0.40 -5.16 6.89
N GLY A 29 1.41 -4.50 7.48
CA GLY A 29 1.20 -3.27 8.25
C GLY A 29 0.70 -3.48 9.68
N GLU A 30 0.76 -4.72 10.18
CA GLU A 30 0.46 -5.05 11.58
C GLU A 30 1.61 -4.61 12.48
N PRO A 31 1.34 -3.91 13.61
CA PRO A 31 2.38 -3.40 14.48
C PRO A 31 3.15 -4.51 15.20
N LEU A 32 4.47 -4.47 15.09
CA LEU A 32 5.40 -5.36 15.78
C LEU A 32 6.01 -4.70 17.02
N MET A 33 6.45 -3.43 16.90
CA MET A 33 7.08 -2.70 17.99
C MET A 33 6.93 -1.18 17.84
N THR A 34 7.08 -0.47 18.96
CA THR A 34 7.23 1.00 18.97
C THR A 34 8.71 1.34 18.85
N LEU A 35 9.03 2.29 17.97
CA LEU A 35 10.38 2.81 17.80
C LEU A 35 10.62 4.01 18.74
N PRO A 36 11.87 4.31 19.12
CA PRO A 36 12.21 5.49 19.90
C PRO A 36 11.95 6.80 19.12
N GLU A 37 12.21 7.95 19.74
CA GLU A 37 12.24 9.19 18.96
C GLU A 37 13.43 9.15 17.97
N PRO A 38 13.24 9.68 16.75
CA PRO A 38 14.30 9.73 15.76
C PRO A 38 15.44 10.66 16.18
N LEU A 39 16.65 10.35 15.72
CA LEU A 39 17.82 11.23 15.81
C LEU A 39 17.69 12.40 14.82
N GLY A 40 18.10 13.61 15.24
CA GLY A 40 18.11 14.81 14.39
C GLY A 40 16.75 15.48 14.21
N ASP A 41 16.53 16.11 13.05
CA ASP A 41 15.35 16.94 12.73
C ASP A 41 14.05 16.14 12.50
N GLY A 42 14.04 14.84 12.80
CA GLY A 42 12.87 13.97 12.72
C GLY A 42 12.77 13.15 11.43
N LEU A 43 11.62 12.49 11.26
CA LEU A 43 11.28 11.75 10.03
C LEU A 43 11.32 12.73 8.86
N ALA A 44 12.30 12.60 7.96
CA ALA A 44 12.31 13.35 6.71
C ALA A 44 11.25 12.74 5.78
N ALA A 45 9.98 13.11 6.00
CA ALA A 45 8.89 12.80 5.08
C ALA A 45 8.50 14.10 4.38
N PRO A 46 8.81 14.27 3.08
CA PRO A 46 8.48 15.51 2.39
C PRO A 46 6.96 15.74 2.37
N GLU A 47 6.54 16.95 2.74
CA GLU A 47 5.17 17.43 2.53
C GLU A 47 4.92 17.83 1.06
N GLN A 48 5.73 17.35 0.12
CA GLN A 48 5.69 17.82 -1.27
C GLN A 48 4.59 17.14 -2.08
N TRP A 49 4.06 17.94 -3.01
CA TRP A 49 2.96 17.62 -3.89
C TRP A 49 3.30 16.43 -4.78
N MET A 50 2.50 15.36 -4.70
CA MET A 50 2.58 14.24 -5.63
C MET A 50 3.98 13.63 -5.79
N GLU A 51 4.76 13.59 -4.72
CA GLU A 51 6.01 12.83 -4.71
C GLU A 51 5.89 11.70 -3.70
N ALA A 52 6.09 10.47 -4.16
CA ALA A 52 6.31 9.31 -3.31
C ALA A 52 7.77 9.30 -2.81
N SER A 53 8.21 10.42 -2.24
CA SER A 53 9.58 10.53 -1.74
C SER A 53 9.78 9.61 -0.55
N ASP A 54 10.92 8.92 -0.56
CA ASP A 54 11.29 7.94 0.45
C ASP A 54 11.35 8.57 1.83
N ILE A 55 10.90 7.80 2.81
CA ILE A 55 10.87 8.16 4.21
C ILE A 55 12.16 7.63 4.84
N GLU A 56 12.93 8.48 5.49
CA GLU A 56 14.11 8.05 6.25
C GLU A 56 13.87 8.22 7.75
N PHE A 57 14.08 7.15 8.52
CA PHE A 57 14.02 7.17 9.99
C PHE A 57 15.37 6.74 10.57
N LYS A 58 15.97 7.57 11.43
CA LYS A 58 17.25 7.29 12.10
C LYS A 58 17.05 7.16 13.60
N MET A 59 17.66 6.17 14.22
CA MET A 59 17.58 5.93 15.66
C MET A 59 18.89 5.35 16.22
N PRO A 60 19.11 5.44 17.54
CA PRO A 60 20.17 4.66 18.18
C PRO A 60 19.95 3.16 17.95
N ALA A 61 21.01 2.45 17.54
CA ALA A 61 20.96 0.99 17.43
C ALA A 61 21.10 0.29 18.80
N ILE A 62 21.44 1.04 19.85
CA ILE A 62 21.59 0.56 21.23
C ILE A 62 20.54 1.24 22.12
N THR A 63 19.94 0.46 23.00
CA THR A 63 19.02 0.95 24.03
C THR A 63 19.77 1.73 25.13
N PRO A 64 19.09 2.54 25.95
CA PRO A 64 19.73 3.22 27.09
C PRO A 64 20.38 2.27 28.11
N SER A 65 20.01 0.99 28.13
CA SER A 65 20.62 -0.05 28.98
C SER A 65 21.88 -0.67 28.38
N GLY A 66 22.28 -0.29 27.16
CA GLY A 66 23.48 -0.81 26.49
C GLY A 66 23.24 -2.08 25.67
N GLU A 67 21.99 -2.51 25.50
CA GLU A 67 21.64 -3.68 24.68
C GLU A 67 21.29 -3.28 23.25
N LEU A 68 21.53 -4.13 22.26
CA LEU A 68 21.09 -3.89 20.88
C LEU A 68 19.56 -3.73 20.83
N HIS A 69 19.10 -2.72 20.10
CA HIS A 69 17.69 -2.45 19.95
C HIS A 69 17.02 -3.59 19.15
N PRO A 70 15.86 -4.13 19.56
CA PRO A 70 15.20 -5.24 18.86
C PRO A 70 14.93 -5.00 17.37
N ALA A 71 14.72 -3.74 16.98
CA ALA A 71 14.58 -3.36 15.57
C ALA A 71 15.86 -3.61 14.74
N TYR A 72 17.06 -3.42 15.31
CA TYR A 72 18.32 -3.75 14.65
C TYR A 72 18.39 -5.26 14.39
N GLN A 73 18.06 -6.07 15.40
CA GLN A 73 18.08 -7.51 15.28
C GLN A 73 17.15 -7.97 14.14
N LYS A 74 15.90 -7.48 14.11
CA LYS A 74 14.94 -7.85 13.06
C LYS A 74 15.32 -7.41 11.66
N LEU A 75 15.84 -6.20 11.51
CA LEU A 75 16.08 -5.60 10.20
C LEU A 75 17.42 -5.98 9.59
N ILE A 76 18.42 -6.26 10.42
CA ILE A 76 19.81 -6.48 9.98
C ILE A 76 20.40 -7.72 10.64
N GLY A 77 20.32 -7.84 11.97
CA GLY A 77 20.98 -8.92 12.72
C GLY A 77 20.59 -10.32 12.24
N ASP A 78 19.28 -10.58 12.12
CA ASP A 78 18.73 -11.85 11.67
C ASP A 78 19.19 -12.17 10.23
N ALA A 79 19.30 -11.15 9.36
CA ALA A 79 19.76 -11.33 7.99
C ALA A 79 21.25 -11.73 7.89
N LEU A 80 22.08 -11.31 8.84
CA LEU A 80 23.50 -11.70 8.90
C LEU A 80 23.68 -13.19 9.23
N ASP A 81 22.74 -13.78 9.98
CA ASP A 81 22.75 -15.22 10.32
C ASP A 81 22.43 -16.11 9.11
N HIS A 82 21.89 -15.54 8.02
CA HIS A 82 21.54 -16.23 6.78
C HIS A 82 22.60 -16.11 5.66
N ILE A 83 23.82 -15.64 5.99
CA ILE A 83 24.96 -15.65 5.07
C ILE A 83 25.51 -17.08 5.00
N ASP A 84 25.37 -17.71 3.84
CA ASP A 84 25.92 -19.04 3.61
C ASP A 84 27.46 -19.04 3.60
N ALA A 85 28.07 -20.23 3.70
CA ALA A 85 29.53 -20.38 3.68
C ALA A 85 30.22 -19.89 2.39
N SER A 86 29.44 -19.54 1.35
CA SER A 86 29.92 -18.92 0.11
C SER A 86 29.84 -17.38 0.13
N GLY A 87 29.36 -16.79 1.23
CA GLY A 87 29.17 -15.36 1.39
C GLY A 87 27.90 -14.83 0.72
N ARG A 88 26.93 -15.70 0.42
CA ARG A 88 25.66 -15.30 -0.21
C ARG A 88 24.55 -15.28 0.82
N VAL A 89 23.74 -14.23 0.79
CA VAL A 89 22.50 -14.13 1.56
C VAL A 89 21.41 -14.93 0.82
N SER A 90 20.74 -15.83 1.52
CA SER A 90 19.52 -16.47 1.00
C SER A 90 18.42 -15.42 0.85
N VAL A 91 17.92 -15.21 -0.37
CA VAL A 91 16.83 -14.25 -0.64
C VAL A 91 15.46 -14.86 -0.30
N ASP A 92 15.39 -16.18 -0.10
CA ASP A 92 14.13 -16.90 0.08
C ASP A 92 13.44 -16.60 1.44
N ASP A 93 14.15 -15.99 2.40
CA ASP A 93 13.68 -15.74 3.77
C ASP A 93 13.63 -14.24 4.15
N ALA A 94 13.74 -13.32 3.19
CA ALA A 94 13.68 -11.89 3.50
C ALA A 94 12.26 -11.50 3.96
N GLU A 95 12.09 -11.27 5.27
CA GLU A 95 10.85 -10.72 5.82
C GLU A 95 10.69 -9.25 5.39
N ASP A 96 9.53 -8.94 4.80
CA ASP A 96 9.15 -7.55 4.50
C ASP A 96 8.63 -6.85 5.77
N PHE A 97 9.08 -5.61 5.98
CA PHE A 97 8.68 -4.79 7.12
C PHE A 97 8.09 -3.46 6.67
N THR A 98 7.21 -2.88 7.49
CA THR A 98 6.64 -1.56 7.26
C THR A 98 7.10 -0.57 8.32
N LEU A 99 7.53 0.61 7.91
CA LEU A 99 7.75 1.74 8.81
C LEU A 99 6.43 2.49 8.97
N LEU A 100 6.02 2.76 10.20
CA LEU A 100 4.76 3.42 10.51
C LEU A 100 5.00 4.68 11.34
N ALA A 101 4.34 5.76 10.97
CA ALA A 101 4.30 7.02 11.70
C ALA A 101 2.84 7.45 11.89
N ALA A 102 2.47 7.78 13.12
CA ALA A 102 1.12 8.15 13.49
C ALA A 102 1.07 9.47 14.28
N TRP A 103 0.06 10.30 14.02
CA TRP A 103 -0.19 11.55 14.72
C TRP A 103 -1.67 11.91 14.69
N ARG A 104 -2.12 12.88 15.50
CA ARG A 104 -3.49 13.40 15.40
C ARG A 104 -3.62 14.33 14.20
N GLY A 105 -4.59 14.06 13.35
CA GLY A 105 -5.05 14.96 12.31
C GLY A 105 -5.81 16.16 12.89
N HIS A 106 -6.17 17.10 12.03
CA HIS A 106 -6.91 18.30 12.39
C HIS A 106 -8.24 17.99 13.09
N ASP A 107 -8.91 16.90 12.69
CA ASP A 107 -10.22 16.51 13.21
C ASP A 107 -10.10 15.53 14.40
N GLY A 108 -8.91 15.39 14.99
CA GLY A 108 -8.64 14.53 16.15
C GLY A 108 -8.44 13.04 15.83
N GLU A 109 -8.76 12.62 14.61
CA GLU A 109 -8.52 11.27 14.11
C GLU A 109 -7.01 10.95 14.04
N ILE A 110 -6.66 9.69 14.28
CA ILE A 110 -5.27 9.24 14.09
C ILE A 110 -5.02 9.08 12.60
N ILE A 111 -4.04 9.82 12.09
CA ILE A 111 -3.52 9.64 10.74
C ILE A 111 -2.29 8.77 10.87
N ARG A 112 -2.26 7.66 10.13
CA ARG A 112 -1.10 6.79 9.97
C ARG A 112 -0.57 6.87 8.55
N ARG A 113 0.70 7.23 8.43
CA ARG A 113 1.48 7.13 7.20
C ARG A 113 2.68 6.23 7.44
N GLY A 114 3.41 5.93 6.39
CA GLY A 114 4.45 4.93 6.47
C GLY A 114 4.79 4.40 5.10
N GLY A 115 5.51 3.29 5.09
CA GLY A 115 6.05 2.74 3.87
C GLY A 115 6.65 1.36 4.05
N LEU A 116 6.92 0.68 2.95
CA LEU A 116 7.69 -0.56 2.94
C LEU A 116 9.15 -0.23 3.22
N VAL A 117 9.77 -0.86 4.22
CA VAL A 117 11.18 -0.67 4.55
C VAL A 117 12.06 -1.16 3.40
N VAL A 118 13.05 -0.37 3.01
CA VAL A 118 13.98 -0.70 1.92
C VAL A 118 15.41 -0.51 2.41
N ASN A 119 16.21 -1.57 2.28
CA ASN A 119 17.66 -1.56 2.55
C ASN A 119 18.03 -0.87 3.88
N PRO A 120 17.54 -1.36 5.03
CA PRO A 120 17.96 -0.84 6.33
C PRO A 120 19.48 -0.98 6.47
N ASN A 121 20.10 0.03 7.09
CA ASN A 121 21.55 0.04 7.30
C ASN A 121 21.88 0.48 8.72
N ALA A 122 23.01 -0.01 9.23
CA ALA A 122 23.53 0.38 10.53
C ALA A 122 24.99 0.78 10.43
N GLU A 123 25.36 1.79 11.21
CA GLU A 123 26.71 2.36 11.25
C GLU A 123 27.43 1.95 12.53
N ASP A 124 28.59 1.32 12.37
CA ASP A 124 29.55 1.02 13.43
C ASP A 124 30.83 1.85 13.17
N PRO A 125 30.89 3.11 13.64
CA PRO A 125 32.01 4.00 13.39
C PRO A 125 33.30 3.56 14.09
N ASP A 126 33.18 2.82 15.20
CA ASP A 126 34.31 2.36 16.01
C ASP A 126 34.86 1.01 15.51
N ASN A 127 34.13 0.36 14.59
CA ASN A 127 34.46 -0.92 13.97
C ASN A 127 34.73 -2.02 15.02
N ASP A 128 33.95 -1.99 16.11
CA ASP A 128 34.02 -2.91 17.24
C ASP A 128 32.98 -4.05 17.14
N GLY A 129 32.19 -4.06 16.06
CA GLY A 129 31.11 -5.01 15.80
C GLY A 129 29.78 -4.59 16.42
N VAL A 130 29.68 -3.41 17.05
CA VAL A 130 28.47 -2.92 17.70
C VAL A 130 27.97 -1.66 16.99
N PRO A 131 26.88 -1.74 16.21
CA PRO A 131 26.34 -0.56 15.55
C PRO A 131 25.85 0.48 16.55
N GLN A 132 26.10 1.74 16.25
CA GLN A 132 25.69 2.89 17.05
C GLN A 132 24.39 3.51 16.53
N THR A 133 24.22 3.56 15.21
CA THR A 133 23.05 4.17 14.55
C THR A 133 22.41 3.18 13.60
N LEU A 134 21.07 3.14 13.58
CA LEU A 134 20.25 2.41 12.61
C LEU A 134 19.47 3.41 11.76
N THR A 135 19.59 3.28 10.44
CA THR A 135 18.79 4.01 9.44
C THR A 135 17.81 3.04 8.79
N ILE A 136 16.55 3.43 8.77
CA ILE A 136 15.43 2.68 8.19
C ILE A 136 14.83 3.53 7.06
N PRO A 137 15.29 3.36 5.82
CA PRO A 137 14.62 3.92 4.65
C PRO A 137 13.33 3.16 4.38
N ALA A 138 12.30 3.83 3.86
CA ALA A 138 11.05 3.21 3.47
C ALA A 138 10.40 3.90 2.26
N LEU A 139 9.89 3.10 1.32
CA LEU A 139 9.08 3.56 0.19
C LEU A 139 7.73 4.03 0.71
N ASN A 140 7.39 5.30 0.48
CA ASN A 140 6.14 5.89 0.93
C ASN A 140 4.92 5.04 0.51
N ALA A 141 3.92 4.86 1.38
CA ALA A 141 2.71 4.12 1.06
C ALA A 141 1.97 4.67 -0.17
N ALA A 142 2.17 5.94 -0.53
CA ALA A 142 1.67 6.50 -1.79
C ALA A 142 2.27 5.82 -3.04
N ASP A 143 3.40 5.12 -2.92
CA ASP A 143 3.97 4.33 -4.00
C ASP A 143 3.11 3.13 -4.41
N VAL A 144 2.10 2.76 -3.62
CA VAL A 144 1.07 1.79 -4.02
C VAL A 144 0.38 2.16 -5.34
N TRP A 145 0.30 3.45 -5.68
CA TRP A 145 -0.23 3.89 -6.97
C TRP A 145 0.64 3.45 -8.15
N ASN A 146 1.92 3.16 -7.93
CA ASN A 146 2.84 2.61 -8.93
C ASN A 146 2.77 1.07 -9.02
N THR A 147 2.20 0.39 -8.03
CA THR A 147 2.13 -1.08 -8.00
C THR A 147 0.84 -1.64 -8.64
N ILE A 148 -0.18 -0.80 -8.80
CA ILE A 148 -1.46 -1.16 -9.40
C ILE A 148 -1.51 -0.68 -10.85
N PHE A 149 -1.88 -1.56 -11.78
CA PHE A 149 -2.10 -1.22 -13.19
C PHE A 149 -3.42 -0.49 -13.39
N ALA A 150 -3.47 0.52 -14.27
CA ALA A 150 -4.71 1.14 -14.72
C ALA A 150 -5.43 0.24 -15.73
N VAL A 151 -6.16 -0.75 -15.22
CA VAL A 151 -6.78 -1.80 -16.03
C VAL A 151 -7.81 -1.19 -16.99
N SER A 152 -7.50 -1.22 -18.29
CA SER A 152 -8.35 -0.64 -19.33
C SER A 152 -9.63 -1.44 -19.56
N TRP A 153 -9.60 -2.75 -19.32
CA TRP A 153 -10.75 -3.65 -19.43
C TRP A 153 -10.90 -4.58 -18.21
N PRO A 154 -11.44 -4.07 -17.08
CA PRO A 154 -11.55 -4.83 -15.83
C PRO A 154 -12.29 -6.16 -15.98
N ALA A 155 -13.34 -6.22 -16.79
CA ALA A 155 -14.12 -7.44 -17.02
C ALA A 155 -13.31 -8.59 -17.67
N ALA A 156 -12.37 -8.27 -18.58
CA ALA A 156 -11.49 -9.27 -19.19
C ALA A 156 -10.50 -9.83 -18.17
N TRP A 157 -9.91 -8.96 -17.35
CA TRP A 157 -9.01 -9.35 -16.26
C TRP A 157 -9.74 -10.18 -15.21
N TRP A 158 -10.96 -9.78 -14.83
CA TRP A 158 -11.82 -10.52 -13.90
C TRP A 158 -12.12 -11.94 -14.36
N SER A 159 -12.26 -12.13 -15.68
CA SER A 159 -12.55 -13.43 -16.29
C SER A 159 -11.30 -14.29 -16.51
N ALA A 160 -10.10 -13.74 -16.28
CA ALA A 160 -8.86 -14.45 -16.52
C ALA A 160 -8.67 -15.58 -15.50
N LYS A 161 -8.25 -16.75 -15.99
CA LYS A 161 -7.99 -17.93 -15.18
C LYS A 161 -6.49 -18.19 -15.11
N PRO A 162 -5.88 -18.22 -13.91
CA PRO A 162 -4.50 -18.63 -13.75
C PRO A 162 -4.27 -20.05 -14.28
N TYR A 163 -3.15 -20.25 -14.96
CA TYR A 163 -2.67 -21.54 -15.45
C TYR A 163 -1.17 -21.68 -15.18
N GLU A 164 -0.70 -22.92 -15.08
CA GLU A 164 0.72 -23.19 -14.86
C GLU A 164 1.50 -23.09 -16.17
N LYS A 165 2.63 -22.39 -16.12
CA LYS A 165 3.61 -22.31 -17.20
C LYS A 165 4.96 -22.81 -16.71
N THR A 166 5.56 -23.72 -17.46
CA THR A 166 6.82 -24.39 -17.08
C THR A 166 8.00 -24.02 -17.97
N SER A 167 7.78 -23.20 -18.99
CA SER A 167 8.82 -22.66 -19.86
C SER A 167 8.49 -21.26 -20.33
N ASP A 168 9.52 -20.50 -20.71
CA ASP A 168 9.33 -19.22 -21.37
C ASP A 168 8.91 -19.37 -22.86
N GLU A 169 8.74 -18.24 -23.54
CA GLU A 169 8.38 -18.19 -24.97
C GLU A 169 9.50 -18.71 -25.90
N SER A 170 10.74 -18.83 -25.39
CA SER A 170 11.87 -19.42 -26.11
C SER A 170 11.97 -20.94 -25.92
N GLY A 171 11.16 -21.51 -25.03
CA GLY A 171 11.16 -22.93 -24.66
C GLY A 171 12.14 -23.29 -23.54
N LEU A 172 12.81 -22.32 -22.92
CA LEU A 172 13.65 -22.55 -21.75
C LEU A 172 12.78 -22.87 -20.54
N LYS A 173 13.03 -24.01 -19.91
CA LYS A 173 12.28 -24.44 -18.74
C LYS A 173 12.63 -23.59 -17.53
N TYR A 174 11.61 -23.20 -16.78
CA TYR A 174 11.78 -22.58 -15.48
C TYR A 174 12.22 -23.62 -14.45
N SER A 175 12.93 -23.16 -13.41
CA SER A 175 13.30 -23.99 -12.25
C SER A 175 12.07 -24.41 -11.42
N ARG A 176 10.97 -23.64 -11.49
CA ARG A 176 9.67 -23.93 -10.89
C ARG A 176 8.54 -23.56 -11.85
N ALA A 177 7.36 -24.18 -11.72
CA ALA A 177 6.19 -23.75 -12.47
C ALA A 177 5.73 -22.36 -12.02
N TRP A 178 5.38 -21.49 -12.96
CA TRP A 178 4.85 -20.16 -12.68
C TRP A 178 3.35 -20.15 -12.92
N LYS A 179 2.57 -19.54 -12.03
CA LYS A 179 1.15 -19.27 -12.29
C LYS A 179 1.04 -17.98 -13.10
N MET A 180 0.44 -18.08 -14.29
CA MET A 180 0.23 -16.94 -15.18
C MET A 180 -1.25 -16.82 -15.53
N ALA A 181 -1.74 -15.61 -15.76
CA ALA A 181 -3.07 -15.38 -16.29
C ALA A 181 -2.94 -14.63 -17.63
N ARG A 182 -3.69 -15.06 -18.65
CA ARG A 182 -3.77 -14.32 -19.90
C ARG A 182 -4.89 -13.29 -19.76
N VAL A 183 -4.51 -12.02 -19.80
CA VAL A 183 -5.44 -10.88 -19.78
C VAL A 183 -5.52 -10.26 -21.17
N GLU A 184 -6.68 -9.73 -21.50
CA GLU A 184 -6.90 -8.96 -22.73
C GLU A 184 -6.91 -7.47 -22.40
N LEU A 185 -6.20 -6.69 -23.19
CA LEU A 185 -6.13 -5.24 -23.08
C LEU A 185 -7.15 -4.63 -24.05
N ALA A 186 -7.70 -3.45 -23.73
CA ALA A 186 -8.66 -2.80 -24.60
C ALA A 186 -8.00 -2.36 -25.93
N GLY A 187 -8.46 -2.94 -27.04
CA GLY A 187 -7.99 -2.58 -28.39
C GLY A 187 -8.70 -1.38 -29.02
N GLN A 188 -9.78 -0.88 -28.42
CA GLN A 188 -10.57 0.23 -28.94
C GLN A 188 -10.61 1.39 -27.95
N ALA A 189 -10.23 2.58 -28.43
CA ALA A 189 -10.15 3.79 -27.61
C ALA A 189 -11.48 4.18 -26.94
N MET A 190 -12.64 3.94 -27.58
CA MET A 190 -13.92 4.37 -26.99
C MET A 190 -14.29 3.64 -25.69
N PHE A 191 -13.68 2.49 -25.37
CA PHE A 191 -13.92 1.78 -24.11
C PHE A 191 -12.94 2.16 -23.00
N THR A 192 -11.86 2.88 -23.31
CA THR A 192 -10.84 3.27 -22.34
C THR A 192 -11.08 4.65 -21.73
N PHE A 193 -11.88 5.50 -22.36
CA PHE A 193 -12.22 6.82 -21.81
C PHE A 193 -13.28 6.75 -20.71
N LYS A 194 -12.98 7.39 -19.59
CA LYS A 194 -13.89 7.60 -18.45
C LYS A 194 -14.07 9.11 -18.25
N GLU A 195 -15.32 9.56 -18.33
CA GLU A 195 -15.70 10.96 -18.16
C GLU A 195 -16.46 11.18 -16.86
N GLY A 196 -16.21 12.32 -16.20
CA GLY A 196 -16.86 12.69 -14.96
C GLY A 196 -15.98 13.58 -14.10
N LYS A 197 -16.41 13.83 -12.86
CA LYS A 197 -15.59 14.55 -11.88
C LYS A 197 -14.27 13.82 -11.65
N ALA A 198 -13.16 14.55 -11.62
CA ALA A 198 -11.82 14.00 -11.56
C ALA A 198 -11.63 13.04 -10.39
N GLY A 199 -12.06 13.45 -9.19
CA GLY A 199 -11.99 12.63 -8.00
C GLY A 199 -12.72 11.29 -8.18
N PHE A 200 -13.95 11.32 -8.68
CA PHE A 200 -14.77 10.14 -8.91
C PHE A 200 -14.15 9.23 -9.97
N VAL A 201 -13.76 9.78 -11.11
CA VAL A 201 -13.19 9.02 -12.23
C VAL A 201 -11.90 8.32 -11.82
N ILE A 202 -11.00 9.02 -11.12
CA ILE A 202 -9.73 8.44 -10.65
C ILE A 202 -9.98 7.35 -9.60
N ARG A 203 -10.85 7.61 -8.61
CA ARG A 203 -11.17 6.61 -7.57
C ARG A 203 -11.84 5.38 -8.15
N ARG A 204 -12.76 5.57 -9.10
CA ARG A 204 -13.43 4.49 -9.82
C ARG A 204 -12.41 3.64 -10.55
N LEU A 205 -11.55 4.25 -11.36
CA LEU A 205 -10.51 3.53 -12.10
C LEU A 205 -9.59 2.77 -11.13
N ALA A 206 -9.19 3.39 -10.03
CA ALA A 206 -8.35 2.77 -9.02
C ALA A 206 -9.02 1.55 -8.38
N GLN A 207 -10.28 1.65 -7.97
CA GLN A 207 -11.01 0.54 -7.34
C GLN A 207 -11.26 -0.60 -8.33
N GLU A 208 -11.72 -0.30 -9.55
CA GLU A 208 -11.96 -1.33 -10.58
C GLU A 208 -10.65 -2.06 -10.97
N SER A 209 -9.55 -1.32 -11.03
CA SER A 209 -8.22 -1.87 -11.31
C SER A 209 -7.72 -2.75 -10.18
N LEU A 210 -7.88 -2.29 -8.94
CA LEU A 210 -7.51 -3.03 -7.74
C LEU A 210 -8.29 -4.34 -7.65
N ASP A 211 -9.62 -4.27 -7.78
CA ASP A 211 -10.52 -5.43 -7.77
C ASP A 211 -10.08 -6.45 -8.84
N ALA A 212 -9.81 -5.98 -10.07
CA ALA A 212 -9.39 -6.83 -11.17
C ALA A 212 -8.04 -7.50 -10.93
N MET A 213 -7.04 -6.77 -10.41
CA MET A 213 -5.73 -7.33 -10.09
C MET A 213 -5.82 -8.36 -8.96
N MET A 214 -6.53 -8.02 -7.88
CA MET A 214 -6.74 -8.92 -6.73
C MET A 214 -7.49 -10.19 -7.13
N MET A 215 -8.41 -10.13 -8.10
CA MET A 215 -9.11 -11.31 -8.60
C MET A 215 -8.17 -12.31 -9.31
N THR A 216 -7.05 -11.85 -9.88
CA THR A 216 -6.08 -12.70 -10.58
C THR A 216 -5.01 -13.30 -9.67
N GLN A 217 -4.97 -12.89 -8.40
CA GLN A 217 -3.98 -13.30 -7.42
C GLN A 217 -4.64 -14.11 -6.29
N ALA A 218 -3.85 -14.96 -5.64
CA ALA A 218 -4.30 -15.76 -4.51
C ALA A 218 -3.13 -16.10 -3.59
N ASP A 219 -3.44 -16.22 -2.31
CA ASP A 219 -2.51 -16.68 -1.29
C ASP A 219 -2.14 -18.16 -1.49
N PRO A 220 -1.07 -18.65 -0.81
CA PRO A 220 -0.66 -20.05 -0.89
C PRO A 220 -1.76 -21.04 -0.50
N ASP A 221 -2.71 -20.63 0.35
CA ASP A 221 -3.87 -21.42 0.76
C ASP A 221 -5.01 -21.46 -0.28
N GLY A 222 -4.90 -20.66 -1.35
CA GLY A 222 -5.86 -20.55 -2.44
C GLY A 222 -6.92 -19.45 -2.26
N THR A 223 -6.90 -18.71 -1.16
CA THR A 223 -7.79 -17.55 -0.95
C THR A 223 -7.45 -16.47 -1.96
N ARG A 224 -8.45 -16.02 -2.74
CA ARG A 224 -8.22 -14.92 -3.67
C ARG A 224 -8.09 -13.63 -2.89
N TRP A 225 -7.16 -12.79 -3.31
CA TRP A 225 -6.93 -11.49 -2.68
C TRP A 225 -8.16 -10.56 -2.74
N VAL A 226 -9.07 -10.78 -3.70
CA VAL A 226 -10.32 -10.00 -3.76
C VAL A 226 -11.32 -10.39 -2.67
N ASP A 227 -11.23 -11.60 -2.12
CA ASP A 227 -12.08 -12.07 -1.03
C ASP A 227 -11.54 -11.66 0.36
N ASP A 228 -10.25 -11.34 0.45
CA ASP A 228 -9.57 -10.79 1.63
C ASP A 228 -8.68 -9.59 1.24
N PRO A 229 -9.28 -8.42 0.92
CA PRO A 229 -8.57 -7.32 0.30
C PRO A 229 -7.72 -6.56 1.31
N TYR A 230 -6.44 -6.33 1.01
CA TYR A 230 -5.50 -5.57 1.85
C TYR A 230 -5.33 -4.10 1.40
N HIS A 231 -6.04 -3.70 0.33
CA HIS A 231 -6.12 -2.34 -0.17
C HIS A 231 -7.57 -1.92 -0.39
N VAL A 232 -7.86 -0.62 -0.27
CA VAL A 232 -9.18 -0.06 -0.61
C VAL A 232 -9.07 1.39 -1.05
N VAL A 233 -10.01 1.87 -1.87
CA VAL A 233 -10.07 3.28 -2.29
C VAL A 233 -11.12 4.03 -1.46
N GLU A 234 -10.70 5.11 -0.81
CA GLU A 234 -11.60 6.01 -0.07
C GLU A 234 -12.38 6.92 -1.02
N VAL A 235 -13.69 7.01 -0.80
CA VAL A 235 -14.62 7.85 -1.55
C VAL A 235 -15.23 8.88 -0.61
N PRO A 236 -15.07 10.19 -0.81
CA PRO A 236 -15.73 11.19 0.03
C PRO A 236 -17.23 11.24 -0.27
N GLU A 237 -18.02 11.79 0.66
CA GLU A 237 -19.46 12.00 0.44
C GLU A 237 -19.75 13.03 -0.67
N VAL A 238 -18.85 13.99 -0.83
CA VAL A 238 -18.96 15.06 -1.82
C VAL A 238 -17.68 15.09 -2.65
N ASP A 239 -17.86 15.09 -3.98
CA ASP A 239 -16.80 15.37 -4.94
C ASP A 239 -17.03 16.77 -5.52
N SER A 240 -16.09 17.70 -5.30
CA SER A 240 -16.14 19.07 -5.81
C SER A 240 -15.17 19.34 -6.97
N SER A 241 -14.45 18.31 -7.40
CA SER A 241 -13.43 18.40 -8.45
C SER A 241 -14.05 18.70 -9.85
N PRO A 242 -13.26 19.30 -10.76
CA PRO A 242 -13.72 19.58 -12.12
C PRO A 242 -13.96 18.29 -12.92
N VAL A 243 -14.70 18.42 -14.02
CA VAL A 243 -14.92 17.30 -14.95
C VAL A 243 -13.67 17.11 -15.81
N ILE A 244 -13.25 15.86 -15.95
CA ILE A 244 -12.15 15.43 -16.82
C ILE A 244 -12.62 14.30 -17.75
N SER A 245 -11.83 14.07 -18.80
CA SER A 245 -11.89 12.86 -19.63
C SER A 245 -10.55 12.15 -19.48
N LEU A 246 -10.58 10.95 -18.90
CA LEU A 246 -9.39 10.16 -18.56
C LEU A 246 -9.36 8.89 -19.40
N GLU A 247 -8.26 8.65 -20.09
CA GLU A 247 -8.01 7.40 -20.80
C GLU A 247 -7.31 6.40 -19.87
N ALA A 248 -7.90 5.22 -19.65
CA ALA A 248 -7.21 4.12 -18.98
C ALA A 248 -6.17 3.52 -19.93
N ARG A 249 -4.90 3.59 -19.56
CA ARG A 249 -3.76 3.06 -20.31
C ARG A 249 -3.11 2.01 -19.43
N ASP A 250 -3.06 0.75 -19.84
CA ASP A 250 -2.64 -0.42 -19.04
C ASP A 250 -1.18 -0.40 -18.46
N GLY A 251 -0.58 0.77 -18.25
CA GLY A 251 0.55 1.01 -17.35
C GLY A 251 0.10 1.20 -15.90
N THR A 252 0.92 1.83 -15.07
CA THR A 252 0.60 2.05 -13.65
C THR A 252 -0.56 3.05 -13.50
N LEU A 253 -1.31 2.95 -12.39
CA LEU A 253 -2.33 3.93 -12.04
C LEU A 253 -1.71 5.32 -11.92
N TRP A 254 -0.53 5.42 -11.30
CA TRP A 254 0.20 6.67 -11.18
C TRP A 254 0.44 7.33 -12.54
N ASP A 255 1.10 6.63 -13.47
CA ASP A 255 1.41 7.18 -14.80
C ASP A 255 0.16 7.58 -15.59
N THR A 256 -0.94 6.87 -15.35
CA THR A 256 -2.23 7.11 -16.01
C THR A 256 -2.93 8.35 -15.45
N VAL A 257 -2.96 8.52 -14.13
CA VAL A 257 -3.82 9.51 -13.47
C VAL A 257 -3.10 10.74 -12.97
N ALA A 258 -1.79 10.69 -12.71
CA ALA A 258 -1.05 11.77 -12.05
C ALA A 258 -1.18 13.11 -12.77
N ALA A 259 -0.94 13.16 -14.08
CA ALA A 259 -1.02 14.41 -14.84
C ALA A 259 -2.44 15.02 -14.82
N GLN A 260 -3.47 14.19 -14.94
CA GLN A 260 -4.87 14.63 -14.88
C GLN A 260 -5.28 15.05 -13.47
N ALA A 261 -4.83 14.32 -12.45
CA ALA A 261 -5.02 14.65 -11.05
C ALA A 261 -4.47 16.04 -10.72
N LYS A 262 -3.22 16.31 -11.14
CA LYS A 262 -2.56 17.62 -11.00
C LYS A 262 -3.35 18.73 -11.67
N ASN A 263 -3.76 18.53 -12.92
CA ASN A 263 -4.52 19.53 -13.68
C ASN A 263 -5.91 19.80 -13.08
N ALA A 264 -6.52 18.79 -12.46
CA ALA A 264 -7.80 18.89 -11.79
C ALA A 264 -7.72 19.40 -10.34
N GLY A 265 -6.51 19.67 -9.81
CA GLY A 265 -6.33 20.13 -8.43
C GLY A 265 -6.66 19.07 -7.39
N VAL A 266 -6.39 17.79 -7.68
CA VAL A 266 -6.54 16.69 -6.72
C VAL A 266 -5.18 16.03 -6.43
N ILE A 267 -4.98 15.63 -5.17
CA ILE A 267 -3.76 15.00 -4.66
C ILE A 267 -3.99 13.50 -4.50
N LEU A 268 -3.12 12.71 -5.12
CA LEU A 268 -3.05 11.26 -4.89
C LEU A 268 -2.26 11.00 -3.61
N GLY A 269 -2.74 10.10 -2.77
CA GLY A 269 -2.02 9.68 -1.57
C GLY A 269 -2.49 8.32 -1.07
N ALA A 270 -1.86 7.84 -0.01
CA ALA A 270 -2.30 6.65 0.69
C ALA A 270 -2.08 6.81 2.21
N LYS A 271 -2.84 6.06 2.99
CA LYS A 271 -2.71 5.99 4.46
C LYS A 271 -2.89 4.57 4.93
N MET A 272 -2.31 4.22 6.08
CA MET A 272 -2.53 2.93 6.73
C MET A 272 -3.71 3.04 7.70
N TRP A 273 -4.69 2.16 7.55
CA TRP A 273 -5.85 2.03 8.44
C TRP A 273 -5.73 0.75 9.27
N TRP A 274 -6.14 0.80 10.53
CA TRP A 274 -6.11 -0.36 11.42
C TRP A 274 -7.51 -0.67 11.96
N PRO A 275 -7.79 -1.95 12.27
CA PRO A 275 -9.03 -2.36 12.92
C PRO A 275 -9.36 -1.52 14.15
N GLY A 276 -10.56 -0.92 14.10
CA GLY A 276 -11.11 -0.05 15.13
C GLY A 276 -10.92 1.44 14.89
N ASP A 277 -10.13 1.86 13.89
CA ASP A 277 -10.16 3.23 13.39
C ASP A 277 -11.55 3.60 12.83
N ALA A 278 -11.76 4.89 12.53
CA ALA A 278 -12.98 5.35 11.90
C ALA A 278 -13.25 4.55 10.61
N PRO A 279 -14.47 4.02 10.40
CA PRO A 279 -14.80 3.27 9.21
C PRO A 279 -14.50 4.08 7.93
N ILE A 280 -14.04 3.39 6.89
CA ILE A 280 -13.70 4.01 5.60
C ILE A 280 -14.96 4.07 4.74
N HIS A 281 -15.29 5.25 4.22
CA HIS A 281 -16.34 5.37 3.21
C HIS A 281 -15.79 4.89 1.85
N CYS A 282 -16.29 3.75 1.37
CA CYS A 282 -15.82 3.09 0.15
C CYS A 282 -16.93 2.23 -0.48
N TRP A 283 -16.68 1.71 -1.68
CA TRP A 283 -17.57 0.73 -2.31
C TRP A 283 -17.62 -0.58 -1.48
N ASN A 284 -18.72 -1.33 -1.58
CA ASN A 284 -18.73 -2.73 -1.13
C ASN A 284 -17.59 -3.50 -1.75
N GLN A 285 -17.01 -4.44 -1.02
CA GLN A 285 -15.91 -5.25 -1.55
C GLN A 285 -16.43 -6.16 -2.66
N ALA A 286 -15.63 -6.31 -3.71
CA ALA A 286 -15.93 -7.31 -4.72
C ALA A 286 -15.63 -8.69 -4.11
N THR A 287 -16.26 -9.74 -4.62
CA THR A 287 -15.95 -11.11 -4.19
C THR A 287 -15.75 -11.97 -5.42
N SER A 288 -14.94 -13.01 -5.32
CA SER A 288 -14.64 -13.91 -6.43
C SER A 288 -15.87 -14.61 -7.02
N SER A 289 -16.99 -14.63 -6.28
CA SER A 289 -18.28 -15.12 -6.75
C SER A 289 -19.05 -14.15 -7.66
N MET A 290 -18.65 -12.88 -7.71
CA MET A 290 -19.27 -11.87 -8.56
C MET A 290 -18.94 -12.13 -10.04
N LYS A 291 -19.94 -11.90 -10.90
CA LYS A 291 -19.74 -11.88 -12.35
C LYS A 291 -19.11 -10.56 -12.79
N PRO A 292 -18.45 -10.51 -13.96
CA PRO A 292 -17.83 -9.28 -14.49
C PRO A 292 -18.78 -8.07 -14.57
N GLU A 293 -20.06 -8.29 -14.87
CA GLU A 293 -21.09 -7.24 -14.91
C GLU A 293 -21.46 -6.67 -13.54
N GLN A 294 -21.13 -7.37 -12.45
CA GLN A 294 -21.45 -6.96 -11.08
C GLN A 294 -20.31 -6.15 -10.43
N VAL A 295 -19.10 -6.21 -11.00
CA VAL A 295 -17.93 -5.49 -10.48
C VAL A 295 -17.79 -4.08 -11.06
N ASP A 296 -18.41 -3.81 -12.21
CA ASP A 296 -18.39 -2.48 -12.83
C ASP A 296 -19.12 -1.45 -11.93
N ILE A 297 -18.42 -0.38 -11.58
CA ILE A 297 -18.94 0.68 -10.71
C ILE A 297 -19.89 1.60 -11.47
N SER A 298 -19.76 1.73 -12.80
CA SER A 298 -20.75 2.45 -13.60
C SER A 298 -21.01 1.68 -14.91
N PRO A 299 -21.83 0.62 -14.84
CA PRO A 299 -22.07 -0.23 -15.98
C PRO A 299 -22.76 0.54 -17.10
N SER A 300 -22.40 0.22 -18.34
CA SER A 300 -23.02 0.82 -19.53
C SER A 300 -24.51 0.45 -19.66
N GLN A 301 -24.96 -0.61 -18.98
CA GLN A 301 -26.34 -1.06 -18.93
C GLN A 301 -26.71 -1.49 -17.50
N GLY A 302 -27.92 -1.12 -17.05
CA GLY A 302 -28.42 -1.47 -15.71
C GLY A 302 -27.98 -0.50 -14.61
N ALA A 303 -28.30 -0.86 -13.36
CA ALA A 303 -27.90 -0.10 -12.18
C ALA A 303 -26.58 -0.66 -11.61
N PRO A 304 -25.71 0.18 -11.04
CA PRO A 304 -24.48 -0.29 -10.41
C PRO A 304 -24.81 -1.18 -9.21
N GLN A 305 -24.15 -2.34 -9.13
CA GLN A 305 -24.23 -3.23 -7.96
C GLN A 305 -23.21 -2.86 -6.88
N ARG A 306 -22.33 -1.90 -7.21
CA ARG A 306 -21.32 -1.35 -6.32
C ARG A 306 -21.95 -0.21 -5.50
N THR A 307 -22.12 -0.40 -4.20
CA THR A 307 -22.76 0.56 -3.29
C THR A 307 -21.74 1.18 -2.33
N LEU A 308 -21.88 2.49 -2.10
CA LEU A 308 -21.06 3.21 -1.14
C LEU A 308 -21.57 3.02 0.29
N GLY A 309 -20.64 2.96 1.24
CA GLY A 309 -20.95 2.95 2.65
C GLY A 309 -19.70 2.97 3.52
N TYR A 310 -19.89 3.23 4.81
CA TYR A 310 -18.84 3.18 5.80
C TYR A 310 -18.53 1.72 6.19
N ARG A 311 -17.26 1.31 6.09
CA ARG A 311 -16.83 -0.08 6.28
C ARG A 311 -15.61 -0.18 7.18
N SER A 312 -15.56 -1.27 7.93
CA SER A 312 -14.41 -1.67 8.74
C SER A 312 -13.90 -3.02 8.26
N PHE A 313 -12.60 -3.26 8.46
CA PHE A 313 -11.90 -4.45 8.02
C PHE A 313 -11.28 -5.21 9.21
N PRO A 314 -11.05 -6.53 9.10
CA PRO A 314 -10.53 -7.35 10.19
C PRO A 314 -9.01 -7.21 10.41
N HIS A 315 -8.28 -6.75 9.40
CA HIS A 315 -6.83 -6.54 9.41
C HIS A 315 -6.48 -5.10 8.99
N ALA A 316 -5.18 -4.77 9.00
CA ALA A 316 -4.69 -3.50 8.48
C ALA A 316 -5.00 -3.35 6.98
N MET A 317 -5.16 -2.10 6.53
CA MET A 317 -5.50 -1.77 5.15
C MET A 317 -4.65 -0.61 4.67
N VAL A 318 -4.13 -0.71 3.45
CA VAL A 318 -3.64 0.48 2.74
C VAL A 318 -4.83 1.14 2.04
N VAL A 319 -5.13 2.36 2.45
CA VAL A 319 -6.24 3.15 1.92
C VAL A 319 -5.72 4.15 0.92
N LEU A 320 -6.03 3.94 -0.36
CA LEU A 320 -5.77 4.90 -1.42
C LEU A 320 -6.73 6.07 -1.28
N THR A 321 -6.19 7.29 -1.35
CA THR A 321 -6.94 8.53 -1.20
C THR A 321 -6.71 9.43 -2.41
N VAL A 322 -7.76 10.11 -2.81
CA VAL A 322 -7.68 11.26 -3.72
C VAL A 322 -8.22 12.43 -2.92
N LYS A 323 -7.45 13.50 -2.71
CA LYS A 323 -7.86 14.64 -1.88
C LYS A 323 -7.94 15.91 -2.72
N GLU A 324 -9.05 16.61 -2.61
CA GLU A 324 -9.23 17.89 -3.30
C GLU A 324 -8.38 18.97 -2.62
N VAL A 325 -7.62 19.71 -3.41
CA VAL A 325 -6.94 20.90 -2.90
C VAL A 325 -8.00 21.98 -2.73
N LYS A 326 -8.35 22.30 -1.47
CA LYS A 326 -9.14 23.50 -1.20
C LYS A 326 -8.27 24.69 -1.62
N ASN A 327 -8.71 25.41 -2.66
CA ASN A 327 -8.15 26.74 -2.94
C ASN A 327 -8.34 27.57 -1.66
N ALA A 328 -7.23 27.96 -1.04
CA ALA A 328 -7.22 28.91 0.07
C ALA A 328 -7.68 30.29 -0.40
#